data_AF-A0A813DZY6-F1
#
_entry.id   AF-A0A813DZY6-F1
#
_cell.length_a   1.000
_cell.length_b   1.000
_cell.length_c   1.000
_cell.angle_alpha   90.00
_cell.angle_beta   90.00
_cell.angle_gamma   90.00
#
_symmetry.space_group_name_H-M   'P 1'
#
loop_
_entity.id
_entity.type
_entity.pdbx_description
1 polymer ?
#
loop_
_entity_poly.entity_id
_entity_poly.type
_entity_poly.pdbx_seq_one_letter_code
_entity_poly.pdbx_strand_id
1 'polypeptide(L)'
;MSCLSLTTVRQSAAGSLALGPCQSTSLRAPLPLFTDVAIRGLDTGFAALGASDWVAVEFDDVSIHAAGDRWQPRGGCAAAATGAAVKARPCETNGLAAEDQTFDLIADWGIRHVKSGLCVSASSLTAGSGFVLAECHPDSASQQLRNDYTRVRNENSPFVLKGSSGELVLAGAKDGSVTTEPQHAKAAEGSWNSWAYFPNTRQLRNQYVAITSLGYPMCLSACGAAEDVAKFI
;
A
#
# COMPACT_ATOMS: atom_id res chain seq x y z
N MET A 1 18.66 -9.92 -6.64
CA MET A 1 18.93 -8.99 -5.53
C MET A 1 19.59 -7.78 -6.14
N SER A 2 18.88 -6.66 -6.19
CA SER A 2 19.43 -5.40 -6.72
C SER A 2 19.56 -4.44 -5.55
N CYS A 3 20.79 -4.06 -5.23
CA CYS A 3 21.10 -3.14 -4.16
C CYS A 3 20.77 -1.71 -4.58
N LEU A 4 20.27 -0.91 -3.65
CA LEU A 4 20.48 0.53 -3.73
C LEU A 4 21.94 0.80 -3.40
N SER A 5 22.58 1.62 -4.22
CA SER A 5 23.76 2.35 -3.79
C SER A 5 23.30 3.77 -3.51
N LEU A 6 23.25 4.16 -2.24
CA LEU A 6 23.35 5.56 -1.88
C LEU A 6 24.81 5.90 -2.11
N THR A 7 25.14 6.78 -3.06
CA THR A 7 26.56 6.91 -3.44
C THR A 7 27.29 7.93 -2.59
N THR A 8 26.65 8.90 -1.92
CA THR A 8 27.36 9.79 -0.98
C THR A 8 26.36 10.53 -0.08
N VAL A 9 26.62 10.51 1.22
CA VAL A 9 26.26 11.58 2.17
C VAL A 9 27.58 11.87 2.93
N ARG A 10 27.82 13.03 3.55
CA ARG A 10 29.08 13.33 4.29
C ARG A 10 28.77 13.76 5.73
N GLN A 11 29.31 13.07 6.75
CA GLN A 11 29.11 13.33 8.20
C GLN A 11 30.26 12.69 9.00
N SER A 12 30.57 13.20 10.20
CA SER A 12 31.84 12.96 10.90
C SER A 12 31.78 12.03 12.11
N ALA A 13 32.85 11.25 12.33
CA ALA A 13 33.42 10.91 13.65
C ALA A 13 34.87 10.43 13.43
N ALA A 14 35.89 10.65 14.27
CA ALA A 14 35.98 11.17 15.62
C ALA A 14 37.33 11.91 15.81
N GLY A 15 37.33 12.99 16.59
CA GLY A 15 38.55 13.69 17.00
C GLY A 15 38.22 14.74 18.06
N SER A 16 38.79 14.60 19.26
CA SER A 16 38.69 15.56 20.35
C SER A 16 39.31 16.90 19.93
N LEU A 17 38.54 17.98 19.92
CA LEU A 17 39.05 19.34 19.67
C LEU A 17 38.28 20.37 20.52
N ALA A 18 39.08 21.21 21.19
CA ALA A 18 38.69 22.18 22.18
C ALA A 18 37.78 23.31 21.64
N LEU A 19 36.99 23.88 22.55
CA LEU A 19 36.08 25.00 22.30
C LEU A 19 36.84 26.28 21.90
N GLY A 20 36.69 26.68 20.64
CA GLY A 20 37.05 27.98 20.07
C GLY A 20 35.95 28.49 19.13
N PRO A 21 35.87 29.82 18.85
CA PRO A 21 34.64 30.46 18.37
C PRO A 21 34.28 30.04 16.94
N CYS A 22 32.97 29.87 16.71
CA CYS A 22 32.27 29.61 15.44
C CYS A 22 33.17 29.49 14.20
N GLN A 23 33.74 28.30 13.99
CA GLN A 23 34.26 27.89 12.69
C GLN A 23 33.24 26.98 12.04
N SER A 24 32.79 27.31 10.82
CA SER A 24 32.10 26.38 9.95
C SER A 24 33.10 25.30 9.51
N THR A 25 33.14 24.18 10.22
CA THR A 25 33.95 23.03 9.83
C THR A 25 33.37 22.36 8.59
N SER A 26 33.92 22.70 7.41
CA SER A 26 33.70 21.95 6.18
C SER A 26 34.53 20.66 6.23
N LEU A 27 33.87 19.53 6.49
CA LEU A 27 34.47 18.19 6.50
C LEU A 27 34.58 17.63 5.07
N ARG A 28 35.63 18.03 4.35
CA ARG A 28 35.97 17.52 3.00
C ARG A 28 36.73 16.19 3.05
N ALA A 29 36.19 15.15 3.69
CA ALA A 29 36.72 13.80 3.50
C ALA A 29 36.20 13.23 2.15
N PRO A 30 37.05 12.62 1.32
CA PRO A 30 36.67 12.09 0.00
C PRO A 30 35.85 10.78 0.07
N LEU A 31 35.46 10.34 1.27
CA LEU A 31 34.79 9.07 1.47
C LEU A 31 33.27 9.26 1.64
N PRO A 32 32.45 8.49 0.91
CA PRO A 32 31.00 8.49 1.11
C PRO A 32 30.62 7.95 2.50
N LEU A 33 29.68 8.61 3.19
CA LEU A 33 29.12 8.15 4.48
C LEU A 33 28.40 6.83 4.40
N PHE A 34 27.66 6.69 3.30
CA PHE A 34 26.79 5.58 3.05
C PHE A 34 27.14 5.16 1.64
N THR A 35 27.52 3.90 1.52
CA THR A 35 27.62 3.18 0.26
C THR A 35 26.78 1.94 0.42
N ASP A 36 26.00 1.61 -0.61
CA ASP A 36 25.31 0.31 -0.70
C ASP A 36 24.29 0.04 0.42
N VAL A 37 23.56 1.08 0.85
CA VAL A 37 22.44 0.91 1.78
C VAL A 37 21.31 0.15 1.07
N ALA A 38 21.13 -1.11 1.44
CA ALA A 38 20.04 -1.93 0.94
C ALA A 38 18.69 -1.41 1.48
N ILE A 39 17.95 -0.66 0.67
CA ILE A 39 16.52 -0.41 0.92
C ILE A 39 15.74 -1.60 0.39
N ARG A 40 14.79 -2.11 1.20
CA ARG A 40 13.98 -3.26 0.79
C ARG A 40 13.06 -2.80 -0.32
N GLY A 41 12.81 -3.64 -1.33
CA GLY A 41 11.82 -3.34 -2.37
C GLY A 41 10.38 -3.15 -1.85
N LEU A 42 10.15 -3.45 -0.57
CA LEU A 42 8.89 -3.28 0.17
C LEU A 42 8.78 -1.90 0.85
N ASP A 43 9.92 -1.23 1.06
CA ASP A 43 9.98 0.14 1.57
C ASP A 43 9.59 1.08 0.42
N THR A 44 8.35 1.55 0.45
CA THR A 44 7.73 2.22 -0.68
C THR A 44 7.92 3.74 -0.60
N GLY A 45 8.69 4.27 -1.55
CA GLY A 45 8.41 5.59 -2.15
C GLY A 45 9.05 6.82 -1.51
N PHE A 46 9.96 6.70 -0.54
CA PHE A 46 10.79 7.84 -0.14
C PHE A 46 12.14 7.40 0.40
N ALA A 47 13.18 8.14 0.02
CA ALA A 47 14.43 8.20 0.75
C ALA A 47 14.40 9.52 1.54
N ALA A 48 14.68 9.46 2.83
CA ALA A 48 14.79 10.65 3.67
C ALA A 48 16.23 10.77 4.16
N LEU A 49 16.79 11.97 4.02
CA LEU A 49 18.04 12.36 4.67
C LEU A 49 17.65 13.23 5.87
N GLY A 50 17.91 12.72 7.07
CA GLY A 50 17.68 13.46 8.31
C GLY A 50 19.01 13.78 8.99
N ALA A 51 19.16 15.02 9.42
CA ALA A 51 20.20 15.40 10.37
C ALA A 51 19.53 16.12 11.55
N SER A 52 19.96 15.79 12.77
CA SER A 52 19.55 16.51 13.98
C SER A 52 20.79 17.16 14.57
N ASP A 53 20.99 18.43 14.28
CA ASP A 53 22.03 19.21 14.94
C ASP A 53 21.56 20.66 15.16
N TRP A 54 22.16 21.33 16.13
CA TRP A 54 21.90 22.74 16.44
C TRP A 54 22.64 23.71 15.51
N VAL A 55 23.44 23.16 14.58
CA VAL A 55 24.19 23.88 13.56
C VAL A 55 23.69 23.53 12.16
N ALA A 56 23.94 24.41 11.20
CA ALA A 56 23.62 24.16 9.80
C ALA A 56 24.37 22.92 9.29
N VAL A 57 23.63 21.96 8.74
CA VAL A 57 24.17 20.79 8.06
C VAL A 57 23.97 20.99 6.57
N GLU A 58 25.07 21.06 5.83
CA GLU A 58 25.06 21.14 4.37
C GLU A 58 25.31 19.76 3.79
N PHE A 59 24.41 19.32 2.91
CA PHE A 59 24.59 18.13 2.09
C PHE A 59 25.09 18.57 0.72
N ASP A 60 26.18 17.97 0.26
CA ASP A 60 26.75 18.19 -1.07
C ASP A 60 26.85 16.85 -1.80
N ASP A 61 26.84 16.88 -3.14
CA ASP A 61 26.93 15.70 -4.02
C ASP A 61 25.91 14.56 -3.71
N VAL A 62 24.67 14.92 -3.35
CA VAL A 62 23.61 13.92 -3.09
C VAL A 62 23.04 13.39 -4.40
N SER A 63 23.18 12.09 -4.64
CA SER A 63 22.46 11.37 -5.70
C SER A 63 21.47 10.36 -5.13
N ILE A 64 20.25 10.37 -5.67
CA ILE A 64 19.18 9.42 -5.30
C ILE A 64 18.69 8.78 -6.60
N HIS A 65 18.72 7.45 -6.65
CA HIS A 65 18.25 6.67 -7.79
C HIS A 65 17.10 5.75 -7.39
N ALA A 66 16.19 5.55 -8.33
CA ALA A 66 15.11 4.57 -8.20
C ALA A 66 15.70 3.16 -8.01
N ALA A 67 15.13 2.40 -7.08
CA ALA A 67 15.53 1.02 -6.82
C ALA A 67 14.49 0.02 -7.30
N GLY A 68 14.92 -0.90 -8.15
CA GLY A 68 14.06 -1.89 -8.80
C GLY A 68 13.12 -1.28 -9.84
N ASP A 69 12.30 -2.13 -10.45
CA ASP A 69 11.51 -1.76 -11.64
C ASP A 69 10.14 -1.16 -11.30
N ARG A 70 9.84 -0.98 -10.00
CA ARG A 70 8.50 -0.59 -9.50
C ARG A 70 8.24 0.92 -9.43
N TRP A 71 9.07 1.70 -10.10
CA TRP A 71 8.93 3.16 -10.21
C TRP A 71 8.17 3.59 -11.46
N GLN A 72 7.76 2.62 -12.29
CA GLN A 72 6.85 2.84 -13.41
C GLN A 72 5.48 2.25 -13.07
N PRO A 73 4.38 2.89 -13.47
CA PRO A 73 3.05 2.28 -13.38
C PRO A 73 3.07 0.91 -14.04
N ARG A 74 2.57 -0.11 -13.36
CA ARG A 74 2.41 -1.43 -13.98
C ARG A 74 1.40 -1.33 -15.13
N GLY A 75 1.58 -2.14 -16.17
CA GLY A 75 0.82 -2.09 -17.42
C GLY A 75 -0.69 -1.99 -17.22
N GLY A 76 -1.36 -1.34 -18.17
CA GLY A 76 -2.78 -1.02 -18.09
C GLY A 76 -3.65 -2.27 -17.98
N CYS A 77 -4.60 -2.24 -17.05
CA CYS A 77 -5.67 -3.22 -17.00
C CYS A 77 -6.73 -2.92 -18.06
N ALA A 78 -7.51 -3.93 -18.46
CA ALA A 78 -8.77 -3.70 -19.17
C ALA A 78 -9.66 -2.73 -18.36
N ALA A 79 -10.42 -1.89 -19.08
CA ALA A 79 -11.32 -0.95 -18.45
C ALA A 79 -12.31 -1.68 -17.54
N ALA A 80 -12.48 -1.17 -16.32
CA ALA A 80 -13.44 -1.68 -15.36
C ALA A 80 -14.87 -1.57 -15.90
N ALA A 81 -15.64 -2.66 -15.83
CA ALA A 81 -17.00 -2.75 -16.34
C ALA A 81 -17.92 -3.47 -15.33
N THR A 82 -19.24 -3.32 -15.49
CA THR A 82 -20.23 -4.04 -14.69
C THR A 82 -20.03 -5.55 -14.83
N GLY A 83 -20.07 -6.27 -13.70
CA GLY A 83 -19.81 -7.70 -13.60
C GLY A 83 -18.33 -8.08 -13.53
N ALA A 84 -17.40 -7.13 -13.73
CA ALA A 84 -15.97 -7.41 -13.60
C ALA A 84 -15.63 -7.81 -12.16
N ALA A 85 -14.84 -8.87 -12.00
CA ALA A 85 -14.43 -9.35 -10.69
C ALA A 85 -13.51 -8.34 -10.00
N VAL A 86 -13.75 -8.10 -8.72
CA VAL A 86 -12.84 -7.38 -7.84
C VAL A 86 -11.80 -8.37 -7.32
N LYS A 87 -10.52 -7.99 -7.36
CA LYS A 87 -9.39 -8.84 -7.00
C LYS A 87 -8.45 -8.12 -6.05
N ALA A 88 -7.53 -8.87 -5.47
CA ALA A 88 -6.38 -8.35 -4.76
C ALA A 88 -5.15 -8.47 -5.67
N ARG A 89 -4.37 -7.41 -5.79
CA ARG A 89 -3.08 -7.46 -6.50
C ARG A 89 -2.04 -6.67 -5.73
N PRO A 90 -0.73 -6.85 -5.96
CA PRO A 90 0.27 -6.02 -5.29
C PRO A 90 -0.04 -4.55 -5.49
N CYS A 91 -0.06 -3.79 -4.39
CA CYS A 91 -0.31 -2.35 -4.42
C CYS A 91 0.68 -1.66 -5.36
N GLU A 92 0.30 -0.58 -6.02
CA GLU A 92 1.31 0.31 -6.61
C GLU A 92 2.15 0.98 -5.53
N THR A 93 3.39 1.31 -5.89
CA THR A 93 4.32 2.01 -5.01
C THR A 93 3.72 3.34 -4.56
N ASN A 94 3.97 3.74 -3.31
CA ASN A 94 3.54 5.05 -2.79
C ASN A 94 3.91 6.18 -3.77
N GLY A 95 2.97 7.09 -4.00
CA GLY A 95 3.13 8.20 -4.95
C GLY A 95 2.70 7.89 -6.38
N LEU A 96 2.46 6.62 -6.73
CA LEU A 96 1.83 6.23 -7.99
C LEU A 96 0.37 5.86 -7.75
N ALA A 97 -0.54 6.53 -8.48
CA ALA A 97 -1.95 6.19 -8.49
C ALA A 97 -2.23 5.23 -9.66
N ALA A 98 -2.47 3.95 -9.35
CA ALA A 98 -3.09 3.04 -10.31
C ALA A 98 -4.59 3.27 -10.33
N GLU A 99 -5.13 3.68 -11.48
CA GLU A 99 -6.57 3.93 -11.61
C GLU A 99 -7.40 2.74 -11.14
N ASP A 100 -6.98 1.51 -11.46
CA ASP A 100 -7.67 0.27 -11.07
C ASP A 100 -7.63 -0.03 -9.56
N GLN A 101 -6.76 0.63 -8.79
CA GLN A 101 -6.61 0.45 -7.34
C GLN A 101 -7.17 1.63 -6.53
N THR A 102 -7.84 2.57 -7.20
CA THR A 102 -8.41 3.75 -6.55
C THR A 102 -9.88 3.57 -6.21
N PHE A 103 -10.20 3.66 -4.92
CA PHE A 103 -11.55 3.48 -4.39
C PHE A 103 -11.91 4.61 -3.41
N ASP A 104 -13.13 5.11 -3.50
CA ASP A 104 -13.73 6.00 -2.51
C ASP A 104 -14.55 5.17 -1.51
N LEU A 105 -14.41 5.49 -0.22
CA LEU A 105 -15.36 5.06 0.80
C LEU A 105 -16.49 6.10 0.86
N ILE A 106 -17.70 5.70 0.48
CA ILE A 106 -18.86 6.59 0.42
C ILE A 106 -19.72 6.49 1.70
N ALA A 107 -20.52 7.52 1.98
CA ALA A 107 -21.18 7.72 3.27
C ALA A 107 -22.25 6.66 3.62
N ASP A 108 -22.74 5.95 2.61
CA ASP A 108 -23.70 4.85 2.67
C ASP A 108 -23.03 3.47 2.87
N TRP A 109 -21.76 3.45 3.29
CA TRP A 109 -20.93 2.25 3.46
C TRP A 109 -20.59 1.53 2.15
N GLY A 110 -20.79 2.17 0.99
CA GLY A 110 -20.30 1.65 -0.28
C GLY A 110 -18.80 1.83 -0.47
N ILE A 111 -18.22 0.99 -1.31
CA ILE A 111 -16.86 1.15 -1.84
C ILE A 111 -16.98 1.38 -3.34
N ARG A 112 -16.66 2.59 -3.81
CA ARG A 112 -16.80 2.98 -5.22
C ARG A 112 -15.45 3.05 -5.90
N HIS A 113 -15.29 2.33 -7.01
CA HIS A 113 -14.13 2.46 -7.87
C HIS A 113 -14.12 3.84 -8.55
N VAL A 114 -13.06 4.61 -8.38
CA VAL A 114 -13.03 6.04 -8.76
C VAL A 114 -13.15 6.22 -10.27
N LYS A 115 -12.42 5.41 -11.05
CA LYS A 115 -12.34 5.59 -12.51
C LYS A 115 -13.65 5.23 -13.23
N SER A 116 -14.29 4.13 -12.85
CA SER A 116 -15.54 3.68 -13.51
C SER A 116 -16.80 4.20 -12.84
N GLY A 117 -16.72 4.68 -11.59
CA GLY A 117 -17.89 5.07 -10.81
C GLY A 117 -18.75 3.89 -10.33
N LEU A 118 -18.31 2.64 -10.56
CA LEU A 118 -19.02 1.43 -10.14
C LEU A 118 -18.71 1.09 -8.68
N CYS A 119 -19.66 0.43 -8.01
CA CYS A 119 -19.52 0.01 -6.62
C CYS A 119 -19.14 -1.46 -6.52
N VAL A 120 -18.36 -1.78 -5.49
CA VAL A 120 -18.03 -3.15 -5.10
C VAL A 120 -19.29 -3.81 -4.53
N SER A 121 -19.69 -4.95 -5.10
CA SER A 121 -20.84 -5.73 -4.66
C SER A 121 -20.43 -7.17 -4.43
N ALA A 122 -20.83 -7.75 -3.30
CA ALA A 122 -20.76 -9.20 -3.13
C ALA A 122 -21.68 -9.88 -4.15
N SER A 123 -21.22 -10.96 -4.79
CA SER A 123 -22.04 -11.73 -5.73
C SER A 123 -23.18 -12.47 -5.03
N SER A 124 -23.02 -12.77 -3.74
CA SER A 124 -24.08 -13.28 -2.88
C SER A 124 -23.78 -12.97 -1.41
N LEU A 125 -24.77 -13.12 -0.51
CA LEU A 125 -24.63 -12.88 0.94
C LEU A 125 -24.23 -14.15 1.72
N THR A 126 -23.47 -15.05 1.11
CA THR A 126 -22.95 -16.29 1.73
C THR A 126 -21.43 -16.30 1.74
N ALA A 127 -20.82 -16.94 2.74
CA ALA A 127 -19.37 -17.13 2.80
C ALA A 127 -18.80 -17.77 1.51
N GLY A 128 -17.57 -17.41 1.15
CA GLY A 128 -16.89 -17.80 -0.08
C GLY A 128 -17.33 -17.06 -1.35
N SER A 129 -18.33 -16.17 -1.27
CA SER A 129 -18.77 -15.40 -2.44
C SER A 129 -17.73 -14.39 -2.88
N GLY A 130 -17.48 -14.30 -4.18
CA GLY A 130 -16.62 -13.26 -4.76
C GLY A 130 -17.28 -11.88 -4.74
N PHE A 131 -16.49 -10.86 -5.06
CA PHE A 131 -16.95 -9.50 -5.29
C PHE A 131 -16.83 -9.11 -6.76
N VAL A 132 -17.78 -8.31 -7.23
CA VAL A 132 -17.82 -7.75 -8.59
C VAL A 132 -18.06 -6.25 -8.54
N LEU A 133 -17.75 -5.56 -9.64
CA LEU A 133 -18.19 -4.19 -9.86
C LEU A 133 -19.63 -4.17 -10.38
N ALA A 134 -20.47 -3.30 -9.84
CA ALA A 134 -21.85 -3.13 -10.25
C ALA A 134 -22.26 -1.66 -10.21
N GLU A 135 -23.43 -1.33 -10.78
CA GLU A 135 -24.03 -0.02 -10.56
C GLU A 135 -24.23 0.24 -9.06
N CYS A 136 -23.99 1.46 -8.63
CA CYS A 136 -24.09 1.83 -7.22
C CYS A 136 -25.55 1.92 -6.77
N HIS A 137 -25.92 1.08 -5.81
CA HIS A 137 -27.23 1.05 -5.19
C HIS A 137 -27.08 1.19 -3.67
N PRO A 138 -27.31 2.40 -3.11
CA PRO A 138 -27.05 2.68 -1.70
C PRO A 138 -27.86 1.78 -0.78
N ASP A 139 -29.04 1.30 -1.20
CA ASP A 139 -29.91 0.43 -0.41
C ASP A 139 -29.58 -1.06 -0.53
N SER A 140 -28.63 -1.44 -1.39
CA SER A 140 -28.27 -2.84 -1.60
C SER A 140 -27.41 -3.38 -0.47
N ALA A 141 -27.91 -4.39 0.25
CA ALA A 141 -27.16 -5.08 1.29
C ALA A 141 -25.82 -5.66 0.79
N SER A 142 -25.76 -6.10 -0.48
CA SER A 142 -24.53 -6.65 -1.08
C SER A 142 -23.44 -5.60 -1.33
N GLN A 143 -23.77 -4.30 -1.28
CA GLN A 143 -22.85 -3.19 -1.49
C GLN A 143 -22.53 -2.41 -0.21
N GLN A 144 -23.27 -2.65 0.88
CA GLN A 144 -23.05 -1.99 2.16
C GLN A 144 -22.01 -2.74 3.00
N LEU A 145 -20.76 -2.30 2.91
CA LEU A 145 -19.60 -2.82 3.64
C LEU A 145 -19.25 -1.88 4.79
N ARG A 146 -19.87 -2.10 5.94
CA ARG A 146 -19.70 -1.27 7.14
C ARG A 146 -18.27 -1.32 7.64
N ASN A 147 -17.72 -0.15 7.93
CA ASN A 147 -16.40 -0.01 8.50
C ASN A 147 -16.38 1.15 9.50
N ASP A 148 -15.48 1.10 10.48
CA ASP A 148 -15.14 2.27 11.28
C ASP A 148 -14.15 3.12 10.48
N TYR A 149 -14.58 4.32 10.08
CA TYR A 149 -13.79 5.23 9.26
C TYR A 149 -12.48 5.67 9.91
N THR A 150 -12.47 5.84 11.24
CA THR A 150 -11.26 6.27 11.95
C THR A 150 -10.27 5.12 12.07
N ARG A 151 -10.76 3.90 12.34
CA ARG A 151 -9.91 2.72 12.48
C ARG A 151 -9.38 2.27 11.13
N VAL A 152 -10.22 2.20 10.10
CA VAL A 152 -9.76 1.78 8.76
C VAL A 152 -8.68 2.69 8.18
N ARG A 153 -8.62 3.96 8.59
CA ARG A 153 -7.59 4.90 8.14
C ARG A 153 -6.25 4.74 8.85
N ASN A 154 -6.28 4.33 10.11
CA ASN A 154 -5.11 4.31 10.99
C ASN A 154 -4.63 2.89 11.30
N GLU A 155 -5.43 1.88 10.99
CA GLU A 155 -5.22 0.49 11.35
C GLU A 155 -5.92 -0.44 10.34
N ASN A 156 -5.62 -1.73 10.43
CA ASN A 156 -6.35 -2.77 9.73
C ASN A 156 -7.70 -3.02 10.43
N SER A 157 -8.81 -2.82 9.72
CA SER A 157 -10.16 -3.03 10.24
C SER A 157 -11.02 -3.86 9.27
N PRO A 158 -11.92 -4.75 9.75
CA PRO A 158 -12.80 -5.49 8.88
C PRO A 158 -13.85 -4.57 8.23
N PHE A 159 -14.20 -4.90 6.99
CA PHE A 159 -15.36 -4.34 6.29
C PHE A 159 -16.49 -5.36 6.36
N VAL A 160 -17.50 -5.11 7.19
CA VAL A 160 -18.58 -6.06 7.50
C VAL A 160 -19.74 -5.84 6.54
N LEU A 161 -20.10 -6.88 5.80
CA LEU A 161 -21.22 -6.88 4.86
C LEU A 161 -22.55 -6.85 5.61
N LYS A 162 -23.40 -5.87 5.30
CA LYS A 162 -24.72 -5.75 5.92
C LYS A 162 -25.65 -6.87 5.44
N GLY A 163 -26.49 -7.37 6.35
CA GLY A 163 -27.57 -8.30 6.00
C GLY A 163 -27.11 -9.74 5.75
N SER A 164 -25.83 -10.04 5.87
CA SER A 164 -25.33 -11.41 5.85
C SER A 164 -25.67 -12.12 7.16
N SER A 165 -26.07 -13.40 7.09
CA SER A 165 -26.18 -14.26 8.27
C SER A 165 -24.77 -14.58 8.79
N GLY A 166 -24.40 -14.05 9.95
CA GLY A 166 -23.12 -14.37 10.60
C GLY A 166 -21.96 -13.40 10.34
N GLU A 167 -22.26 -12.12 10.07
CA GLU A 167 -21.26 -11.04 9.95
C GLU A 167 -20.12 -11.40 8.98
N LEU A 168 -20.45 -11.48 7.69
CA LEU A 168 -19.44 -11.70 6.67
C LEU A 168 -18.59 -10.44 6.47
N VAL A 169 -17.32 -10.61 6.15
CA VAL A 169 -16.37 -9.52 5.91
C VAL A 169 -15.72 -9.62 4.54
N LEU A 170 -15.29 -8.49 3.99
CA LEU A 170 -14.40 -8.43 2.83
C LEU A 170 -13.04 -9.03 3.20
N ALA A 171 -12.74 -10.20 2.67
CA ALA A 171 -11.46 -10.87 2.83
C ALA A 171 -10.67 -10.85 1.51
N GLY A 172 -9.36 -11.04 1.61
CA GLY A 172 -8.50 -11.28 0.46
C GLY A 172 -7.46 -12.33 0.74
N ALA A 173 -6.83 -12.85 -0.32
CA ALA A 173 -5.71 -13.78 -0.19
C ALA A 173 -4.59 -13.48 -1.19
N LYS A 174 -3.40 -14.04 -0.90
CA LYS A 174 -2.18 -13.85 -1.70
C LYS A 174 -2.33 -14.32 -3.16
N ASP A 175 -3.25 -15.25 -3.43
CA ASP A 175 -3.59 -15.70 -4.78
C ASP A 175 -4.40 -14.65 -5.59
N GLY A 176 -4.74 -13.53 -4.95
CA GLY A 176 -5.49 -12.43 -5.54
C GLY A 176 -7.01 -12.56 -5.43
N SER A 177 -7.51 -13.60 -4.77
CA SER A 177 -8.94 -13.72 -4.48
C SER A 177 -9.40 -12.65 -3.49
N VAL A 178 -10.64 -12.19 -3.68
CA VAL A 178 -11.37 -11.30 -2.78
C VAL A 178 -12.74 -11.91 -2.61
N THR A 179 -13.04 -12.36 -1.38
CA THR A 179 -14.22 -13.14 -1.05
C THR A 179 -14.86 -12.65 0.24
N THR A 180 -16.11 -13.02 0.47
CA THR A 180 -16.78 -12.85 1.76
C THR A 180 -16.36 -13.98 2.70
N GLU A 181 -15.88 -13.67 3.90
CA GLU A 181 -15.54 -14.69 4.91
C GLU A 181 -16.22 -14.38 6.25
N PRO A 182 -16.44 -15.35 7.15
CA PRO A 182 -16.95 -15.05 8.48
C PRO A 182 -15.99 -14.14 9.27
N GLN A 183 -16.49 -13.09 9.92
CA GLN A 183 -15.65 -12.10 10.64
C GLN A 183 -14.66 -12.73 11.64
N HIS A 184 -15.11 -13.77 12.36
CA HIS A 184 -14.33 -14.45 13.39
C HIS A 184 -13.60 -15.70 12.89
N ALA A 185 -13.65 -15.99 11.59
CA ALA A 185 -12.83 -17.05 11.03
C ALA A 185 -11.35 -16.68 11.18
N LYS A 186 -10.55 -17.63 11.66
CA LYS A 186 -9.10 -17.50 11.60
C LYS A 186 -8.70 -17.43 10.13
N ALA A 187 -8.05 -16.34 9.72
CA ALA A 187 -7.52 -16.23 8.37
C ALA A 187 -6.59 -17.42 8.09
N ALA A 188 -6.81 -18.06 6.96
CA ALA A 188 -5.92 -19.10 6.46
C ALA A 188 -4.52 -18.51 6.20
N GLU A 189 -3.52 -19.37 6.09
CA GLU A 189 -2.17 -18.91 5.75
C GLU A 189 -2.20 -18.17 4.40
N GLY A 190 -1.70 -16.93 4.41
CA GLY A 190 -1.71 -16.09 3.22
C GLY A 190 -3.05 -15.41 2.90
N SER A 191 -4.05 -15.46 3.79
CA SER A 191 -5.26 -14.64 3.69
C SER A 191 -5.38 -13.60 4.81
N TRP A 192 -6.28 -12.63 4.62
CA TRP A 192 -6.58 -11.57 5.57
C TRP A 192 -8.06 -11.19 5.49
N ASN A 193 -8.60 -10.71 6.60
CA ASN A 193 -10.01 -10.33 6.76
C ASN A 193 -10.20 -8.85 7.13
N SER A 194 -9.13 -8.06 7.00
CA SER A 194 -9.11 -6.65 7.36
C SER A 194 -8.30 -5.85 6.34
N TRP A 195 -8.69 -4.58 6.17
CA TRP A 195 -8.07 -3.67 5.23
C TRP A 195 -7.81 -2.32 5.90
N ALA A 196 -6.85 -1.58 5.36
CA ALA A 196 -6.52 -0.22 5.72
C ALA A 196 -6.72 0.69 4.51
N TYR A 197 -7.37 1.82 4.70
CA TYR A 197 -7.65 2.81 3.68
C TYR A 197 -6.63 3.94 3.72
N PHE A 198 -5.96 4.19 2.60
CA PHE A 198 -4.94 5.22 2.45
C PHE A 198 -5.52 6.40 1.67
N PRO A 199 -5.95 7.50 2.30
CA PRO A 199 -6.71 8.56 1.63
C PRO A 199 -5.92 9.26 0.52
N ASN A 200 -4.60 9.39 0.67
CA ASN A 200 -3.74 10.08 -0.31
C ASN A 200 -3.67 9.34 -1.64
N THR A 201 -3.66 8.01 -1.63
CA THR A 201 -3.63 7.17 -2.83
C THR A 201 -5.00 6.56 -3.17
N ARG A 202 -5.99 6.73 -2.28
CA ARG A 202 -7.32 6.11 -2.34
C ARG A 202 -7.27 4.59 -2.44
N GLN A 203 -6.27 3.96 -1.83
CA GLN A 203 -6.08 2.51 -1.88
C GLN A 203 -6.62 1.82 -0.63
N LEU A 204 -7.18 0.63 -0.82
CA LEU A 204 -7.50 -0.32 0.25
C LEU A 204 -6.42 -1.39 0.29
N ARG A 205 -5.61 -1.40 1.36
CA ARG A 205 -4.44 -2.29 1.52
C ARG A 205 -4.69 -3.35 2.58
N ASN A 206 -4.11 -4.53 2.41
CA ASN A 206 -4.14 -5.59 3.44
C ASN A 206 -3.21 -5.32 4.63
N GLN A 207 -2.42 -4.25 4.58
CA GLN A 207 -1.40 -3.91 5.57
C GLN A 207 -1.38 -2.39 5.76
N TYR A 208 -1.54 -1.92 7.00
CA TYR A 208 -1.30 -0.53 7.35
C TYR A 208 0.20 -0.20 7.43
N VAL A 209 0.97 -1.07 8.09
CA VAL A 209 2.44 -1.04 8.11
C VAL A 209 2.95 -2.26 7.37
N ALA A 210 4.08 -2.10 6.67
CA ALA A 210 4.77 -3.19 6.01
C ALA A 210 5.16 -4.31 7.01
N ILE A 211 4.59 -5.50 6.83
CA ILE A 211 4.92 -6.71 7.57
C ILE A 211 5.68 -7.64 6.60
N THR A 212 6.99 -7.75 6.80
CA THR A 212 7.89 -8.46 5.88
C THR A 212 7.49 -9.92 5.64
N SER A 213 6.97 -10.61 6.65
CA SER A 213 6.50 -12.00 6.53
C SER A 213 5.28 -12.17 5.62
N LEU A 214 4.49 -11.11 5.42
CA LEU A 214 3.33 -11.12 4.52
C LEU A 214 3.72 -10.81 3.08
N GLY A 215 4.96 -10.39 2.85
CA GLY A 215 5.41 -9.93 1.53
C GLY A 215 4.81 -8.58 1.17
N TYR A 216 4.82 -8.26 -0.12
CA TYR A 216 4.42 -6.95 -0.60
C TYR A 216 2.93 -6.67 -0.29
N PRO A 217 2.56 -5.44 0.13
CA PRO A 217 1.16 -5.12 0.41
C PRO A 217 0.26 -5.39 -0.80
N MET A 218 -0.89 -5.99 -0.54
CA MET A 218 -1.91 -6.28 -1.54
C MET A 218 -3.01 -5.24 -1.45
N CYS A 219 -3.44 -4.73 -2.60
CA CYS A 219 -4.48 -3.72 -2.74
C CYS A 219 -5.71 -4.32 -3.40
N LEU A 220 -6.89 -3.81 -2.98
CA LEU A 220 -8.11 -4.01 -3.75
C LEU A 220 -7.93 -3.44 -5.15
N SER A 221 -8.42 -4.14 -6.17
CA SER A 221 -8.24 -3.80 -7.57
C SER A 221 -9.48 -4.18 -8.39
N ALA A 222 -9.83 -3.29 -9.31
CA ALA A 222 -10.83 -3.51 -10.35
C ALA A 222 -10.31 -4.37 -11.50
N CYS A 223 -9.06 -4.83 -11.44
CA CYS A 223 -8.45 -5.60 -12.50
C CYS A 223 -8.70 -7.11 -12.33
N GLY A 224 -9.53 -7.67 -13.20
CA GLY A 224 -9.67 -9.12 -13.34
C GLY A 224 -8.42 -9.70 -14.01
N ALA A 225 -7.51 -10.26 -13.23
CA ALA A 225 -6.16 -10.58 -13.67
C ALA A 225 -6.07 -11.55 -14.87
N ALA A 226 -5.20 -11.20 -15.82
CA ALA A 226 -4.29 -12.13 -16.46
C ALA A 226 -2.98 -11.36 -16.71
N GLU A 227 -1.94 -11.54 -15.87
CA GLU A 227 -0.53 -11.68 -16.32
C GLU A 227 0.54 -11.64 -15.20
N ASP A 228 0.31 -11.13 -13.98
CA ASP A 228 1.46 -10.81 -13.10
C ASP A 228 1.52 -11.43 -11.69
N VAL A 229 0.62 -12.33 -11.28
CA VAL A 229 0.70 -12.93 -9.92
C VAL A 229 1.88 -13.90 -9.77
N ALA A 230 2.27 -14.60 -10.83
CA ALA A 230 3.30 -15.64 -10.78
C ALA A 230 4.75 -15.13 -10.63
N LYS A 231 5.02 -13.83 -10.77
CA LYS A 231 6.38 -13.27 -10.69
C LYS A 231 6.80 -12.79 -9.29
N PHE A 232 5.92 -12.85 -8.29
CA PHE A 232 6.13 -12.17 -7.01
C PHE A 232 5.82 -13.00 -5.76
N ILE A 233 5.58 -14.31 -5.92
CA ILE A 233 5.62 -15.28 -4.81
C ILE A 233 7.05 -15.81 -4.70
#